data_AF-A0A1A0DDI5-F1
#
_entry.id   AF-A0A1A0DDI5-F1
#
_cell.length_a   1.000
_cell.length_b   1.000
_cell.length_c   1.000
_cell.angle_alpha   90.00
_cell.angle_beta   90.00
_cell.angle_gamma   90.00
#
_symmetry.space_group_name_H-M   'P 1'
#
loop_
_entity.id
_entity.type
_entity.pdbx_description
1 polymer ?
#
loop_
_entity_poly.entity_id
_entity_poly.type
_entity_poly.pdbx_seq_one_letter_code
_entity_poly.pdbx_strand_id
1 'polypeptide(L)' 'MTRLSRIESLKSRHFRIDQKIMSEGGRPRPDERVLMCLKLQKLRIKEEIERLSD' A
#
# COMPACT_ATOMS: atom_id res chain seq x y z
N MET A 1 -15.51 13.69 -7.93
CA MET A 1 -14.32 13.56 -7.07
C MET A 1 -13.16 14.29 -7.75
N THR A 2 -12.48 15.19 -7.05
CA THR A 2 -11.32 15.92 -7.59
C THR A 2 -10.08 15.00 -7.61
N ARG A 3 -9.12 15.25 -8.50
CA ARG A 3 -7.87 14.46 -8.57
C ARG A 3 -7.16 14.38 -7.21
N LEU A 4 -7.16 15.47 -6.45
CA LEU A 4 -6.63 15.54 -5.09
C LEU A 4 -7.30 14.55 -4.12
N SER A 5 -8.64 14.48 -4.13
CA SER A 5 -9.38 13.52 -3.27
C SER A 5 -9.05 12.06 -3.60
N ARG A 6 -8.75 11.75 -4.88
CA ARG A 6 -8.32 10.42 -5.29
C ARG A 6 -6.92 10.10 -4.77
N ILE A 7 -5.99 11.05 -4.87
CA ILE A 7 -4.61 10.90 -4.37
C ILE A 7 -4.60 10.71 -2.85
N GLU A 8 -5.39 11.47 -2.09
CA GLU A 8 -5.51 11.31 -0.63
C GLU A 8 -6.06 9.93 -0.24
N SER A 9 -7.06 9.43 -0.97
CA SER A 9 -7.60 8.08 -0.76
C SER A 9 -6.55 7.00 -1.03
N LEU A 10 -5.75 7.16 -2.10
CA LEU A 10 -4.66 6.24 -2.43
C LEU A 10 -3.54 6.28 -1.37
N LYS A 11 -3.15 7.48 -0.91
CA LYS A 11 -2.18 7.63 0.19
C LYS A 11 -2.67 6.96 1.47
N SER A 12 -3.94 7.11 1.81
CA SER A 12 -4.56 6.45 2.96
C SER A 12 -4.55 4.92 2.84
N ARG A 13 -4.83 4.39 1.65
CA ARG A 13 -4.73 2.94 1.36
C ARG A 13 -3.28 2.45 1.44
N HIS A 14 -2.34 3.20 0.88
CA HIS A 14 -0.91 2.88 0.95
C HIS A 14 -0.44 2.76 2.41
N PHE A 15 -0.80 3.73 3.26
CA PHE A 15 -0.47 3.70 4.69
C PHE A 15 -1.04 2.46 5.40
N ARG A 16 -2.30 2.09 5.13
CA ARG A 16 -2.91 0.89 5.71
C ARG A 16 -2.20 -0.41 5.29
N ILE A 17 -1.75 -0.49 4.04
CA ILE A 17 -0.98 -1.65 3.56
C ILE A 17 0.37 -1.73 4.26
N ASP A 18 1.03 -0.59 4.47
CA ASP A 18 2.28 -0.54 5.23
C ASP A 18 2.12 -1.05 6.67
N GLN A 19 1.06 -0.63 7.35
CA GLN A 19 0.75 -1.14 8.69
C GLN A 19 0.53 -2.66 8.69
N LYS A 20 -0.13 -3.20 7.66
CA LYS A 20 -0.32 -4.66 7.52
C LYS A 20 1.00 -5.38 7.26
N ILE A 21 1.89 -4.82 6.43
CA ILE A 21 3.22 -5.39 6.18
C ILE A 21 4.01 -5.45 7.48
N MET A 22 4.01 -4.36 8.27
CA MET A 22 4.71 -4.33 9.56
C MET A 22 4.10 -5.32 10.56
N SER A 23 2.77 -5.42 10.62
CA SER A 23 2.07 -6.35 11.50
C SER A 23 2.36 -7.81 11.16
N GLU A 24 2.34 -8.17 9.87
CA GLU A 24 2.66 -9.53 9.40
C GLU A 24 4.15 -9.84 9.54
N GLY A 25 5.04 -8.88 9.24
CA GLY A 25 6.49 -9.05 9.32
C GLY A 25 7.02 -9.14 10.75
N GLY A 26 6.28 -8.60 11.73
CA GLY A 26 6.61 -8.72 13.16
C GLY A 26 6.14 -10.04 13.79
N ARG A 27 5.47 -10.93 13.06
CA ARG A 27 5.01 -12.20 13.61
C ARG A 27 6.19 -13.17 13.77
N PRO A 28 6.20 -14.03 14.82
CA PRO A 28 7.22 -15.07 14.99
C PRO A 28 7.32 -16.04 13.81
N ARG A 29 6.23 -16.22 13.06
CA ARG A 29 6.19 -16.93 11.78
C ARG A 29 5.41 -16.07 10.77
N PRO A 30 6.08 -15.20 10.02
CA PRO A 30 5.42 -14.38 9.02
C PRO A 30 4.96 -15.25 7.83
N ASP A 31 3.79 -14.94 7.27
CA ASP A 31 3.38 -15.53 6.00
C ASP A 31 4.03 -14.73 4.85
N GLU A 32 5.05 -15.33 4.24
CA GLU A 32 5.80 -14.69 3.15
C GLU A 32 4.94 -14.42 1.91
N ARG A 33 3.93 -15.26 1.64
CA ARG A 33 3.02 -15.04 0.49
C ARG A 33 2.15 -13.82 0.74
N VAL A 34 1.63 -13.69 1.96
CA VAL A 34 0.86 -12.51 2.37
C VAL A 34 1.73 -11.26 2.31
N LEU A 35 2.96 -11.30 2.83
CA LEU A 35 3.91 -10.19 2.74
C LEU A 35 4.23 -9.80 1.30
N MET A 36 4.48 -10.76 0.41
CA MET A 36 4.72 -10.52 -1.01
C MET A 36 3.50 -9.86 -1.67
N CYS A 37 2.29 -10.39 -1.43
CA CYS A 37 1.07 -9.81 -1.96
C CYS A 37 0.85 -8.37 -1.47
N LEU A 38 1.09 -8.10 -0.18
CA LEU A 38 0.96 -6.76 0.39
C LEU A 38 2.00 -5.79 -0.20
N LYS A 39 3.26 -6.22 -0.35
CA LYS A 39 4.31 -5.40 -0.99
C LYS A 39 3.97 -5.08 -2.45
N LEU A 40 3.44 -6.04 -3.21
CA LEU A 40 2.98 -5.81 -4.59
C LEU A 40 1.80 -4.83 -4.65
N GLN A 41 0.84 -4.95 -3.73
CA GLN A 41 -0.26 -3.99 -3.66
C GLN A 41 0.23 -2.59 -3.32
N LYS A 42 1.19 -2.47 -2.38
CA LYS A 42 1.85 -1.19 -2.06
C LYS A 42 2.50 -0.57 -3.29
N LEU A 43 3.26 -1.36 -4.06
CA LEU A 43 3.93 -0.90 -5.28
C LEU A 43 2.92 -0.35 -6.31
N ARG A 44 1.84 -1.09 -6.58
CA ARG A 44 0.79 -0.67 -7.52
C ARG A 44 0.13 0.66 -7.12
N ILE A 45 -0.13 0.85 -5.82
CA ILE A 45 -0.71 2.10 -5.34
C ILE A 45 0.28 3.26 -5.49
N LYS A 46 1.57 3.02 -5.23
CA LYS A 46 2.62 4.02 -5.43
C LYS A 46 2.67 4.47 -6.90
N GLU A 47 2.67 3.52 -7.84
CA GLU A 47 2.63 3.82 -9.28
C GLU A 47 1.34 4.55 -9.70
N GLU A 48 0.18 4.21 -9.10
CA GLU A 48 -1.08 4.93 -9.36
C GLU A 48 -1.02 6.37 -8.84
N ILE A 49 -0.40 6.61 -7.68
CA ILE A 49 -0.18 7.96 -7.14
C ILE A 49 0.75 8.77 -8.05
N GLU A 50 1.85 8.18 -8.48
CA GLU A 50 2.82 8.83 -9.39
C GLU A 50 2.12 9.22 -10.70
N ARG A 51 1.38 8.29 -11.33
CA ARG A 51 0.60 8.56 -12.56
C ARG A 51 -0.48 9.64 -12.42
N LEU A 52 -0.98 9.88 -11.21
CA LEU A 52 -2.00 10.90 -10.94
C LEU A 52 -1.41 12.24 -10.48
N SER A 53 -0.12 12.26 -10.14
CA SER A 53 0.61 13.43 -9.69
C SER A 53 1.37 14.13 -10.83
N ASP A 54 1.67 13.40 -11.92
CA ASP A 54 2.03 13.92 -13.25
C ASP A 54 0.78 14.46 -13.99
#